data_AF-A0A0F2L1V6-F1
#
_entry.id   AF-A0A0F2L1V6-F1
#
_cell.length_a   1.000
_cell.length_b   1.000
_cell.length_c   1.000
_cell.angle_alpha   90.00
_cell.angle_beta   90.00
_cell.angle_gamma   90.00
#
_symmetry.space_group_name_H-M   'P 1'
#
loop_
_entity.id
_entity.type
_entity.pdbx_description
1 polymer ?
#
loop_
_entity_poly.entity_id
_entity_poly.type
_entity_poly.pdbx_seq_one_letter_code
_entity_poly.pdbx_strand_id
1 'polypeptide(L)'
;MRSVLVVLNCSKRKSIDLGLVYSRIGKVPGFDIENESIYRQVLSDLMRPAIDMYDGPEFRILRKFRWCIDLFVFSARYGIINGERPIIPYDAYLKDVDYSVIDKWAKY
;
A
#
# COMPACT_ATOMS: atom_id res chain seq x y z
N MET A 1 -7.98 -7.60 25.33
CA MET A 1 -7.33 -8.70 24.58
C MET A 1 -5.95 -8.23 24.18
N ARG A 2 -4.89 -9.03 24.32
CA ARG A 2 -3.53 -8.60 23.89
C ARG A 2 -3.43 -8.76 22.38
N SER A 3 -3.10 -7.70 21.67
CA SER A 3 -2.80 -7.72 20.24
C SER A 3 -1.34 -8.10 20.01
N VAL A 4 -1.08 -8.80 18.90
CA VAL A 4 0.28 -9.09 18.43
C VAL A 4 0.69 -8.02 17.43
N LEU A 5 1.80 -7.32 17.69
CA LEU A 5 2.39 -6.40 16.71
C LEU A 5 3.03 -7.19 15.57
N VAL A 6 2.59 -6.92 14.34
CA VAL A 6 3.17 -7.48 13.12
C VAL A 6 3.74 -6.34 12.28
N VAL A 7 5.01 -6.43 11.94
CA VAL A 7 5.67 -5.50 11.00
C VAL A 7 6.19 -6.30 9.81
N LEU A 8 5.77 -5.95 8.59
CA LEU A 8 6.28 -6.59 7.37
C LEU A 8 6.39 -5.63 6.19
N ASN A 9 7.13 -6.05 5.17
CA ASN A 9 7.22 -5.34 3.90
C ASN A 9 5.91 -5.39 3.12
N CYS A 10 5.66 -4.37 2.29
CA CYS A 10 4.58 -4.40 1.32
C CYS A 10 4.78 -5.54 0.30
N SER A 11 3.67 -6.05 -0.23
CA SER A 11 3.70 -7.01 -1.33
C SER A 11 3.70 -6.29 -2.69
N LYS A 12 4.45 -6.82 -3.66
CA LYS A 12 4.35 -6.39 -5.07
C LYS A 12 2.95 -6.68 -5.65
N ARG A 13 2.29 -7.74 -5.18
CA ARG A 13 0.93 -8.11 -5.61
C ARG A 13 -0.10 -7.24 -4.91
N LYS A 14 -1.05 -6.70 -5.68
CA LYS A 14 -2.24 -6.01 -5.16
C LYS A 14 -3.48 -6.88 -5.39
N SER A 15 -4.51 -6.70 -4.57
CA SER A 15 -5.81 -7.36 -4.74
C SER A 15 -6.69 -6.71 -5.82
N ILE A 16 -6.22 -5.58 -6.37
CA ILE A 16 -6.83 -4.86 -7.49
C ILE A 16 -6.04 -5.13 -8.76
N ASP A 17 -6.75 -5.31 -9.87
CA ASP A 17 -6.15 -5.35 -11.20
C ASP A 17 -5.59 -3.97 -11.58
N LEU A 18 -4.26 -3.88 -11.73
CA LEU A 18 -3.58 -2.64 -12.10
C LEU A 18 -3.88 -2.22 -13.55
N GLY A 19 -4.38 -3.11 -14.41
CA GLY A 19 -4.88 -2.77 -15.74
C GLY A 19 -6.09 -1.83 -15.69
N LEU A 20 -6.96 -2.00 -14.70
CA LEU A 20 -8.08 -1.07 -14.44
C LEU A 20 -7.59 0.31 -14.00
N VAL A 21 -6.49 0.37 -13.26
CA VAL A 21 -5.88 1.66 -12.86
C VAL A 21 -5.33 2.37 -14.09
N TYR A 22 -4.57 1.65 -14.91
CA TYR A 22 -3.99 2.19 -16.14
C TYR A 22 -5.08 2.71 -17.10
N SER A 23 -6.19 1.98 -17.28
CA SER A 23 -7.27 2.40 -18.17
C SER A 23 -8.00 3.67 -17.71
N ARG A 24 -7.99 3.98 -16.41
CA ARG A 24 -8.65 5.18 -15.86
C ARG A 24 -7.81 6.44 -15.92
N ILE A 25 -6.50 6.34 -15.66
CA ILE A 25 -5.63 7.52 -15.51
C ILE A 25 -4.40 7.51 -16.43
N GLY A 26 -4.28 6.53 -17.33
CA GLY A 26 -3.18 6.42 -18.29
C GLY A 26 -1.83 6.00 -17.68
N LYS A 27 -1.78 5.72 -16.37
CA LYS A 27 -0.59 5.22 -15.67
C LYS A 27 -0.96 4.48 -14.38
N VAL A 28 -0.02 3.72 -13.83
CA VAL A 28 -0.14 3.16 -12.47
C VAL A 28 0.67 4.04 -11.52
N PRO A 29 0.09 4.49 -10.38
CA PRO A 29 0.83 5.27 -9.37
C PRO A 29 2.10 4.53 -8.91
N GLY A 30 3.21 5.26 -8.77
CA GLY A 30 4.53 4.69 -8.46
C GLY A 30 5.18 5.37 -7.25
N PHE A 31 6.34 6.00 -7.45
CA PHE A 31 7.04 6.81 -6.43
C PHE A 31 6.68 8.31 -6.47
N ASP A 32 5.61 8.64 -7.18
CA ASP A 32 5.09 9.99 -7.41
C ASP A 32 4.02 10.36 -6.35
N ILE A 33 4.41 10.34 -5.08
CA ILE A 33 3.53 10.61 -3.95
C ILE A 33 2.99 12.04 -3.91
N GLU A 34 3.66 12.98 -4.57
CA GLU A 34 3.19 14.35 -4.76
C GLU A 34 1.82 14.43 -5.47
N ASN A 35 1.44 13.39 -6.23
CA ASN A 35 0.16 13.31 -6.94
C ASN A 35 -0.95 12.57 -6.15
N GLU A 36 -0.70 12.22 -4.88
CA GLU A 36 -1.58 11.37 -4.08
C GLU A 36 -3.01 11.92 -3.95
N SER A 37 -3.17 13.25 -3.81
CA SER A 37 -4.50 13.87 -3.69
C SER A 37 -5.36 13.61 -4.94
N ILE A 38 -4.76 13.76 -6.12
CA ILE A 38 -5.41 13.52 -7.42
C ILE A 38 -5.77 12.03 -7.54
N TYR A 39 -4.85 11.13 -7.19
CA TYR A 39 -5.13 9.70 -7.26
C TYR A 39 -6.23 9.25 -6.31
N ARG A 40 -6.26 9.77 -5.08
CA ARG A 40 -7.34 9.48 -4.12
C ARG A 40 -8.69 9.93 -4.63
N GLN A 41 -8.75 11.05 -5.35
CA GLN A 41 -9.99 11.52 -5.96
C GLN A 41 -10.47 10.57 -7.07
N VAL A 42 -9.58 10.18 -8.00
CA VAL A 42 -9.97 9.40 -9.19
C VAL A 42 -10.07 7.88 -8.93
N LEU A 43 -9.35 7.36 -7.93
CA LEU A 43 -9.31 5.94 -7.58
C LEU A 43 -10.03 5.64 -6.24
N SER A 44 -10.87 6.55 -5.77
CA SER A 44 -11.54 6.47 -4.46
C SER A 44 -12.29 5.16 -4.23
N ASP A 45 -12.96 4.63 -5.26
CA ASP A 45 -13.69 3.35 -5.25
C ASP A 45 -12.77 2.11 -5.27
N LEU A 46 -11.50 2.28 -5.65
CA LEU A 46 -10.49 1.22 -5.63
C LEU A 46 -9.63 1.24 -4.36
N MET A 47 -9.79 2.26 -3.51
CA MET A 47 -9.08 2.35 -2.25
C MET A 47 -9.52 1.26 -1.29
N ARG A 48 -8.55 0.67 -0.59
CA ARG A 48 -8.79 -0.35 0.44
C ARG A 48 -7.82 -0.17 1.59
N PRO A 49 -8.16 -0.64 2.81
CA PRO A 49 -7.17 -0.85 3.86
C PRO A 49 -5.92 -1.54 3.31
N ALA A 50 -4.73 -1.15 3.79
CA ALA A 50 -3.48 -1.74 3.35
C ALA A 50 -3.45 -3.28 3.47
N ILE A 51 -4.03 -3.84 4.54
CA ILE A 51 -4.18 -5.29 4.75
C ILE A 51 -5.04 -5.99 3.68
N ASP A 52 -5.96 -5.26 3.07
CA ASP A 52 -6.86 -5.73 2.03
C ASP A 52 -6.36 -5.38 0.61
N MET A 53 -5.51 -4.37 0.47
CA MET A 53 -4.88 -3.98 -0.80
C MET A 53 -3.71 -4.89 -1.17
N TYR A 54 -2.81 -5.20 -0.24
CA TYR A 54 -1.69 -6.10 -0.53
C TYR A 54 -2.17 -7.56 -0.61
N ASP A 55 -1.66 -8.32 -1.58
CA ASP A 55 -1.97 -9.75 -1.74
C ASP A 55 -0.73 -10.64 -1.69
N GLY A 56 -0.93 -11.93 -1.45
CA GLY A 56 0.14 -12.91 -1.21
C GLY A 56 -0.19 -13.81 -0.03
N PRO A 57 0.58 -14.90 0.17
CA PRO A 57 0.31 -15.84 1.24
C PRO A 57 0.33 -15.17 2.62
N GLU A 58 1.24 -14.23 2.86
CA GLU A 58 1.37 -13.50 4.13
C GLU A 58 0.11 -12.69 4.42
N PHE A 59 -0.29 -11.81 3.49
CA PHE A 59 -1.47 -10.96 3.67
C PHE A 59 -2.78 -11.76 3.72
N ARG A 60 -2.87 -12.89 2.98
CA ARG A 60 -4.02 -13.81 3.07
C ARG A 60 -4.16 -14.44 4.46
N ILE A 61 -3.05 -14.76 5.12
CA ILE A 61 -3.05 -15.27 6.48
C ILE A 61 -3.40 -14.14 7.45
N LEU A 62 -2.71 -12.99 7.37
CA LEU A 62 -2.91 -11.87 8.29
C LEU A 62 -4.35 -11.36 8.29
N ARG A 63 -5.03 -11.31 7.13
CA ARG A 63 -6.47 -10.96 7.06
C ARG A 63 -7.35 -11.84 7.95
N LYS A 64 -7.02 -13.13 8.13
CA LYS A 64 -7.78 -14.05 9.01
C LYS A 64 -7.59 -13.75 10.50
N PHE A 65 -6.50 -13.08 10.84
CA PHE A 65 -6.12 -12.73 12.22
C PHE A 65 -6.28 -11.23 12.51
N ARG A 66 -6.93 -10.47 11.62
CA ARG A 66 -7.06 -9.00 11.75
C ARG A 66 -7.68 -8.52 13.06
N TRP A 67 -8.44 -9.38 13.74
CA TRP A 67 -9.08 -9.13 15.03
C TRP A 67 -8.11 -9.19 16.22
N CYS A 68 -6.91 -9.76 16.05
CA CYS A 68 -5.92 -9.95 17.13
C CYS A 68 -4.51 -9.44 16.81
N ILE A 69 -4.33 -8.73 15.69
CA ILE A 69 -3.03 -8.17 15.31
C ILE A 69 -3.09 -6.66 15.13
N ASP A 70 -2.00 -5.99 15.49
CA ASP A 70 -1.70 -4.62 15.08
C ASP A 70 -0.71 -4.68 13.93
N LEU A 71 -1.19 -4.47 12.71
CA LEU A 71 -0.36 -4.57 11.51
C LEU A 71 0.24 -3.20 11.15
N PHE A 72 1.56 -3.15 10.99
CA PHE A 72 2.27 -2.07 10.30
C PHE A 72 2.98 -2.61 9.05
N VAL A 73 2.80 -1.91 7.93
CA VAL A 73 3.39 -2.27 6.64
C VAL A 73 4.48 -1.26 6.28
N PHE A 74 5.67 -1.77 5.96
CA PHE A 74 6.74 -1.00 5.34
C PHE A 74 6.49 -0.90 3.83
N SER A 75 5.86 0.20 3.41
CA SER A 75 5.48 0.51 2.04
C SER A 75 6.56 1.30 1.32
N ALA A 76 6.93 0.85 0.12
CA ALA A 76 7.84 1.60 -0.75
C ALA A 76 7.32 3.00 -1.11
N ARG A 77 5.98 3.18 -1.20
CA ARG A 77 5.35 4.46 -1.55
C ARG A 77 5.10 5.33 -0.31
N TYR A 78 4.60 4.73 0.77
CA TYR A 78 4.06 5.48 1.93
C TYR A 78 4.93 5.42 3.20
N GLY A 79 6.10 4.80 3.16
CA GLY A 79 6.88 4.51 4.37
C GLY A 79 6.13 3.53 5.28
N ILE A 80 6.15 3.76 6.59
CA ILE A 80 5.46 2.89 7.56
C ILE A 80 3.98 3.31 7.67
N ILE A 81 3.07 2.37 7.39
CA ILE A 81 1.63 2.61 7.48
C ILE A 81 0.92 1.55 8.31
N ASN A 82 -0.14 1.95 9.03
CA ASN A 82 -1.03 1.00 9.69
C ASN A 82 -1.81 0.16 8.65
N GLY A 83 -2.08 -1.10 8.96
CA GLY A 83 -2.81 -2.04 8.10
C GLY A 83 -4.22 -1.60 7.72
N GLU A 84 -4.87 -0.80 8.55
CA GLU A 84 -6.21 -0.25 8.31
C GLU A 84 -6.18 1.07 7.53
N ARG A 85 -4.99 1.67 7.29
CA ARG A 85 -4.86 2.90 6.48
C ARG A 85 -5.38 2.64 5.07
N PRO A 86 -6.38 3.39 4.57
CA PRO A 86 -6.81 3.28 3.18
C PRO A 86 -5.73 3.77 2.22
N ILE A 87 -5.37 2.94 1.26
CA ILE A 87 -4.38 3.23 0.21
C ILE A 87 -4.97 3.01 -1.18
N ILE A 88 -4.48 3.76 -2.17
CA ILE A 88 -4.76 3.52 -3.59
C ILE A 88 -3.97 2.31 -4.10
N PRO A 89 -4.41 1.65 -5.19
CA PRO A 89 -3.58 0.69 -5.91
C PRO A 89 -2.37 1.41 -6.54
N TYR A 90 -1.20 0.80 -6.46
CA TYR A 90 0.06 1.37 -6.92
C TYR A 90 1.07 0.27 -7.27
N ASP A 91 2.10 0.60 -8.06
CA ASP A 91 3.25 -0.27 -8.37
C ASP A 91 4.56 0.44 -8.00
N ALA A 92 5.03 0.18 -6.77
CA ALA A 92 6.28 0.69 -6.25
C ALA A 92 6.89 -0.35 -5.30
N TYR A 93 8.16 -0.67 -5.47
CA TYR A 93 8.86 -1.70 -4.69
C TYR A 93 10.31 -1.30 -4.43
N LEU A 94 10.76 -1.48 -3.17
CA LEU A 94 12.06 -0.96 -2.72
C LEU A 94 13.28 -1.59 -3.41
N LYS A 95 13.14 -2.75 -4.05
CA LYS A 95 14.26 -3.43 -4.71
C LYS A 95 14.88 -2.60 -5.85
N ASP A 96 14.08 -1.74 -6.49
CA ASP A 96 14.42 -1.13 -7.77
C ASP A 96 14.60 0.41 -7.68
N VAL A 97 14.88 0.95 -6.49
CA VAL A 97 14.90 2.41 -6.26
C VAL A 97 16.09 2.89 -5.44
N ASP A 98 16.51 4.11 -5.77
CA ASP A 98 17.49 4.90 -5.03
C ASP A 98 16.92 5.36 -3.66
N TYR A 99 17.83 5.56 -2.71
CA TYR A 99 17.51 5.99 -1.33
C TYR A 99 16.79 7.35 -1.28
N SER A 100 16.84 8.16 -2.34
CA SER A 100 16.08 9.41 -2.48
C SER A 100 14.56 9.24 -2.34
N VAL A 101 14.01 8.02 -2.49
CA VAL A 101 12.60 7.73 -2.18
C VAL A 101 12.30 7.90 -0.69
N ILE A 102 13.25 7.57 0.19
CA ILE A 102 13.06 7.67 1.65
C ILE A 102 12.85 9.12 2.07
N ASP A 103 13.53 10.06 1.41
CA ASP A 103 13.36 11.51 1.67
C ASP A 103 11.93 12.00 1.42
N LYS A 104 11.15 11.27 0.60
CA LYS A 104 9.75 11.61 0.35
C LYS A 104 8.83 11.19 1.50
N TRP A 105 9.17 10.15 2.26
CA TRP A 105 8.33 9.67 3.36
C TRP A 105 8.25 10.62 4.55
N ALA A 106 9.28 11.46 4.75
CA ALA A 106 9.27 12.47 5.80
C ALA A 106 8.47 13.74 5.40
N LYS A 107 8.15 13.90 4.11
CA LYS A 107 7.53 15.11 3.56
C LYS A 107 6.02 14.99 3.37
N TYR A 108 5.49 13.77 3.21
CA TYR A 108 4.09 13.48 2.85
C TYR A 108 3.55 12.33 3.70
#